data_AF-A0A2G6KDN8-F1
#
_entry.id   AF-A0A2G6KDN8-F1
#
_cell.length_a   1.000
_cell.length_b   1.000
_cell.length_c   1.000
_cell.angle_alpha   90.00
_cell.angle_beta   90.00
_cell.angle_gamma   90.00
#
_symmetry.space_group_name_H-M   'P 1'
#
loop_
_entity.id
_entity.type
_entity.pdbx_description
1 polymer ?
#
loop_
_entity_poly.entity_id
_entity_poly.type
_entity_poly.pdbx_seq_one_letter_code
_entity_poly.pdbx_strand_id
1 'polypeptide(L)' 'MSMVSIHLPRSLQDKAGELAHQDGISFDQFVVSAVAEKLSVLLTADYLEKRAARSSQEAFEHALQDIPDVEPEPYDAL' A
#
# COMPACT_ATOMS: atom_id res chain seq x y z
N MET A 1 -21.46 -4.82 6.78
CA MET A 1 -20.69 -5.73 5.90
C MET A 1 -21.64 -6.30 4.86
N SER A 2 -21.22 -6.37 3.60
CA SER A 2 -21.95 -7.10 2.55
C SER A 2 -21.42 -8.53 2.45
N MET A 3 -22.31 -9.47 2.14
CA MET A 3 -21.92 -10.87 1.92
C MET A 3 -21.62 -11.08 0.43
N VAL A 4 -20.47 -11.68 0.13
CA VAL A 4 -20.07 -12.05 -1.24
C VAL A 4 -19.84 -13.57 -1.25
N SER A 5 -20.47 -14.27 -2.18
CA SER A 5 -20.29 -15.71 -2.36
C SER A 5 -19.43 -15.97 -3.60
N ILE A 6 -18.32 -16.69 -3.41
CA ILE A 6 -17.38 -17.06 -4.48
C ILE A 6 -17.07 -18.55 -4.41
N HIS A 7 -16.79 -19.16 -5.56
CA HIS A 7 -16.34 -20.54 -5.64
C HIS A 7 -14.83 -20.55 -5.89
N LEU A 8 -14.07 -21.14 -4.99
CA LEU A 8 -12.62 -21.28 -5.10
C LEU A 8 -12.26 -22.73 -5.50
N PRO A 9 -11.27 -22.92 -6.38
CA PRO A 9 -10.70 -24.25 -6.60
C PRO A 9 -10.22 -24.86 -5.29
N ARG A 10 -10.42 -26.17 -5.09
CA ARG A 10 -10.08 -26.87 -3.84
C ARG A 10 -8.62 -26.65 -3.41
N SER A 11 -7.68 -26.73 -4.36
CA SER A 11 -6.26 -26.49 -4.10
C SER A 11 -5.97 -25.09 -3.54
N LEU A 12 -6.72 -24.08 -4.01
CA LEU A 12 -6.57 -22.71 -3.55
C LEU A 12 -7.18 -22.54 -2.15
N GLN A 13 -8.34 -23.15 -1.91
CA GLN A 13 -8.98 -23.14 -0.60
C GLN A 13 -8.09 -23.81 0.45
N ASP A 14 -7.52 -24.98 0.14
CA ASP A 14 -6.63 -25.71 1.05
C ASP A 14 -5.39 -24.87 1.40
N LYS A 15 -4.76 -24.24 0.40
CA LYS A 15 -3.56 -23.42 0.63
C LYS A 15 -3.85 -22.15 1.42
N ALA A 16 -4.94 -21.45 1.10
CA ALA A 16 -5.35 -20.26 1.83
C ALA A 16 -5.73 -20.60 3.29
N GLY A 17 -6.35 -21.76 3.53
CA GLY A 17 -6.64 -22.24 4.88
C GLY A 17 -5.38 -22.56 5.68
N GLU A 18 -4.38 -23.19 5.07
CA GLU A 18 -3.08 -23.44 5.70
C GLU A 18 -2.40 -22.13 6.12
N LEU A 19 -2.36 -21.13 5.24
CA LEU A 19 -1.77 -19.82 5.51
C LEU A 19 -2.54 -19.07 6.61
N ALA A 20 -3.88 -19.04 6.54
CA ALA A 20 -4.70 -18.43 7.58
C ALA A 20 -4.43 -19.05 8.96
N HIS A 21 -4.29 -20.39 9.02
CA HIS A 21 -3.94 -21.09 10.25
C HIS A 21 -2.52 -20.73 10.75
N GLN A 22 -1.54 -20.61 9.85
CA GLN A 22 -0.18 -20.18 10.21
C GLN A 22 -0.17 -18.75 10.80
N ASP A 23 -0.98 -17.86 10.24
CA ASP A 23 -1.13 -16.47 10.69
C ASP A 23 -2.04 -16.33 11.93
N GLY A 24 -2.69 -17.42 12.37
CA GLY A 24 -3.58 -17.42 13.53
C GLY A 24 -4.90 -16.66 13.31
N ILE A 25 -5.33 -16.50 12.06
CA ILE A 25 -6.54 -15.77 11.67
C ILE A 25 -7.59 -16.70 11.04
N SER A 26 -8.84 -16.25 10.98
CA SER A 26 -9.87 -17.01 10.28
C SER A 26 -9.69 -16.95 8.76
N PHE A 27 -10.24 -17.93 8.05
CA PHE A 27 -10.24 -17.94 6.58
C PHE A 27 -10.90 -16.68 6.00
N ASP A 28 -12.00 -16.23 6.59
CA ASP A 28 -12.69 -15.00 6.16
C ASP A 28 -11.80 -13.77 6.35
N GLN A 29 -11.08 -13.68 7.46
CA GLN A 29 -10.13 -12.59 7.71
C GLN A 29 -8.98 -12.63 6.69
N PHE A 30 -8.45 -13.81 6.40
CA PHE A 30 -7.42 -13.99 5.38
C PHE A 30 -7.90 -13.51 4.00
N VAL A 31 -9.11 -13.91 3.58
CA VAL A 31 -9.69 -13.48 2.29
C VAL A 31 -9.91 -11.96 2.25
N VAL A 32 -10.42 -11.37 3.34
CA VAL A 32 -10.62 -9.91 3.44
C VAL A 32 -9.28 -9.17 3.33
N SER A 33 -8.24 -9.63 4.03
CA SER A 33 -6.90 -9.04 3.95
C SER A 33 -6.32 -9.15 2.55
N ALA A 34 -6.39 -10.32 1.92
CA ALA A 34 -5.89 -10.51 0.56
C ALA A 34 -6.59 -9.61 -0.47
N VAL A 35 -7.90 -9.40 -0.33
CA VAL A 35 -8.65 -8.46 -1.18
C VAL A 35 -8.21 -7.01 -0.92
N ALA A 36 -8.06 -6.62 0.36
CA ALA A 36 -7.60 -5.29 0.73
C ALA A 36 -6.19 -5.00 0.20
N GLU A 37 -5.27 -5.96 0.30
CA GLU A 37 -3.92 -5.86 -0.24
C GLU A 37 -3.92 -5.72 -1.76
N LYS A 38 -4.70 -6.55 -2.47
CA LYS A 38 -4.81 -6.46 -3.92
C LYS A 38 -5.35 -5.11 -4.37
N LEU A 39 -6.38 -4.60 -3.68
CA LEU A 39 -6.93 -3.26 -3.94
C LEU A 39 -5.90 -2.16 -3.66
N SER A 40 -5.19 -2.25 -2.54
CA SER A 40 -4.13 -1.29 -2.19
C SER A 40 -3.09 -1.20 -3.30
N VAL A 41 -2.61 -2.33 -3.81
CA VAL A 41 -1.64 -2.37 -4.93
C VAL A 41 -2.22 -1.72 -6.19
N LEU A 42 -3.43 -2.11 -6.59
CA LEU A 42 -4.05 -1.62 -7.83
C LEU A 42 -4.37 -0.12 -7.76
N LEU A 43 -4.88 0.36 -6.63
CA LEU A 43 -5.26 1.76 -6.44
C LEU A 43 -4.05 2.67 -6.21
N THR A 44 -2.98 2.16 -5.59
CA THR A 44 -1.77 2.95 -5.36
C THR A 44 -1.10 3.33 -6.67
N ALA A 45 -1.03 2.42 -7.64
CA ALA A 45 -0.45 2.71 -8.96
C ALA A 45 -1.19 3.88 -9.65
N ASP A 46 -2.53 3.78 -9.75
CA ASP A 46 -3.37 4.83 -10.34
C ASP A 46 -3.27 6.16 -9.58
N TYR A 47 -3.20 6.11 -8.24
CA TYR A 47 -3.00 7.30 -7.43
C TYR A 47 -1.66 7.99 -7.72
N LEU A 48 -0.57 7.23 -7.78
CA LEU A 48 0.77 7.76 -8.06
C LEU A 48 0.86 8.35 -9.47
N GLU A 49 0.29 7.69 -10.47
CA GLU A 49 0.22 8.22 -11.85
C GLU A 49 -0.54 9.55 -11.92
N LYS A 50 -1.73 9.63 -11.31
CA LYS A 50 -2.52 10.87 -11.23
C LYS A 50 -1.81 11.97 -10.45
N ARG A 51 -1.04 11.61 -9.41
CA ARG A 51 -0.25 12.57 -8.63
C ARG A 51 0.95 13.07 -9.41
N ALA A 52 1.62 12.20 -10.16
CA ALA A 52 2.76 12.51 -11.02
C ALA A 52 2.35 13.40 -12.21
N ALA A 53 1.16 13.20 -12.78
CA ALA A 53 0.62 14.07 -13.83
C ALA A 53 0.43 15.53 -13.37
N ARG A 54 0.34 15.77 -12.05
CA ARG A 54 0.27 17.11 -11.44
C ARG A 54 1.61 17.59 -10.91
N SER A 55 2.70 16.85 -11.15
CA SER A 55 4.03 17.26 -10.72
C SER A 55 4.59 18.32 -11.67
N SER A 56 5.40 19.21 -11.12
CA SER A 56 6.19 20.18 -11.87
C SER A 56 7.58 20.19 -11.28
N GLN A 57 8.58 19.92 -12.12
CA GLN A 57 9.98 19.96 -11.71
C GLN A 57 10.38 21.38 -11.30
N GLU A 58 9.94 22.39 -12.04
CA GLU A 58 10.22 23.80 -11.72
C GLU A 58 9.62 24.19 -10.37
N ALA A 59 8.37 23.81 -10.09
CA ALA A 59 7.73 24.11 -8.79
C ALA A 59 8.43 23.38 -7.65
N PHE A 60 8.96 22.17 -7.90
CA PHE A 60 9.75 21.42 -6.93
C PHE A 60 11.08 22.11 -6.64
N GLU A 61 11.83 22.49 -7.68
CA GLU A 61 13.10 23.21 -7.55
C GLU A 61 12.91 24.57 -6.85
N HIS A 62 11.85 25.31 -7.18
CA HIS A 62 11.52 26.55 -6.49
C HIS A 62 11.23 26.32 -5.00
N ALA A 63 10.47 25.29 -4.64
CA ALA A 63 10.20 24.97 -3.24
C ALA A 63 11.47 24.58 -2.46
N LEU A 64 12.45 23.96 -3.12
CA LEU A 64 13.74 23.65 -2.49
C LEU A 64 14.56 24.90 -2.17
N GLN A 65 14.36 26.02 -2.88
CA GLN A 65 15.06 27.27 -2.60
C GLN A 65 14.61 27.92 -1.28
N ASP A 66 13.45 27.53 -0.74
CA ASP A 66 12.97 27.99 0.56
C ASP A 66 13.73 27.33 1.73
N ILE A 67 14.50 26.27 1.45
CA ILE A 67 15.31 25.58 2.45
C ILE A 67 16.61 26.37 2.67
N PRO A 68 16.88 26.85 3.90
CA PRO A 68 18.12 27.55 4.19
C PRO A 68 19.34 26.63 4.02
N ASP A 69 20.35 27.12 3.30
CA ASP A 69 21.65 26.45 3.17
C ASP A 69 22.49 26.68 4.43
N VAL A 70 22.13 25.98 5.51
CA VAL A 70 22.78 26.04 6.82
C VAL A 70 23.09 24.63 7.31
N GLU A 71 24.09 24.49 8.19
CA GLU A 71 24.33 23.20 8.81
C GLU A 71 23.10 22.71 9.59
N PRO A 72 22.78 21.41 9.51
CA PRO A 72 21.71 20.84 10.31
C PRO A 72 22.02 20.98 11.80
N GLU A 73 20.96 21.09 12.60
CA GLU A 73 21.09 21.08 14.06
C GLU A 73 21.76 19.78 14.54
N PRO A 74 22.46 19.77 15.68
CA PRO A 74 23.19 18.59 16.15
C PRO A 74 22.33 17.33 16.36
N TYR A 75 21.02 17.50 16.60
CA TYR A 75 20.09 16.37 16.74
C TYR A 75 19.58 15.84 15.39
N ASP A 76 19.72 16.62 14.31
CA ASP A 76 19.39 16.27 12.92
C ASP A 76 20.63 15.85 12.12
N ALA A 77 21.83 15.98 12.69
CA ALA A 77 23.07 15.43 12.15
C ALA A 77 23.08 13.90 12.32
N LEU A 78 22.87 13.17 11.23
CA LEU A 78 22.93 11.70 11.15
C LEU A 78 24.30 11.12 11.51
#